data_AF-A0A835IPT1-F1
#
_entry.id   AF-A0A835IPT1-F1
#
_cell.length_a   1.000
_cell.length_b   1.000
_cell.length_c   1.000
_cell.angle_alpha   90.00
_cell.angle_beta   90.00
_cell.angle_gamma   90.00
#
_symmetry.space_group_name_H-M   'P 1'
#
loop_
_entity.id
_entity.type
_entity.pdbx_description
1 polymer ?
#
loop_
_entity_poly.entity_id
_entity_poly.type
_entity_poly.pdbx_seq_one_letter_code
_entity_poly.pdbx_strand_id
1 'polypeptide(L)'
;MKLAPTFEVPSMSRHPKTGDWYPAINKPAGVVHWLKYSKEAENVDWVVILDADQIIRGPIIPWELGAEKGRPVAALYGYLIGCDNILAQLHTKHPELCDKVGGLLAMHIDDLRALAPMWLSKTEEVREDRAHWARNITGDIYEKGWISEMYGYSFGASEVGLHHKINDDLMLYPGYIPRPGVEPILFHYGLPFSVGNWSFSKLDHHEDGVVYDCGRLFPEPPYPREYWMHVFSPKTVLMVRPNYECLIVGEVLYGLTPFVHFSYLIGCDNELAELHTSHPDVAISEMYGYSFGAAELNLRHIINKDILIYPGYVPEPGIKYRVFHYGLEFSVGNWSFDKANWRNVDLVNTCWANFPDPPDPSILDSTDQDILRRDQLSIECARTMNEALRLHHERQKCGNTHIETTSNQIIEEKPMLARRVGKFDGNLYVKSNPMPTTASSVPSIPAEWIMSLTRINLG
;
A
#
# COMPACT_ATOMS: atom_id res chain seq x y z
N MET A 1 -12.32 15.97 2.36
CA MET A 1 -12.31 14.49 2.38
C MET A 1 -12.70 14.03 3.78
N LYS A 2 -13.79 13.28 3.95
CA LYS A 2 -14.14 12.63 5.23
C LYS A 2 -13.76 11.14 5.11
N LEU A 3 -12.47 10.84 5.23
CA LEU A 3 -11.95 9.47 5.03
C LEU A 3 -12.29 8.53 6.20
N ALA A 4 -12.48 9.09 7.40
CA ALA A 4 -12.90 8.40 8.61
C ALA A 4 -13.58 9.42 9.56
N PRO A 5 -14.27 8.97 10.62
CA PRO A 5 -14.60 9.83 11.76
C PRO A 5 -13.31 10.49 12.29
N THR A 6 -13.36 11.81 12.49
CA THR A 6 -12.21 12.57 12.97
C THR A 6 -12.61 13.39 14.19
N PHE A 7 -11.78 13.33 15.22
CA PHE A 7 -11.84 14.23 16.37
C PHE A 7 -10.71 15.27 16.27
N GLU A 8 -11.06 16.54 16.06
CA GLU A 8 -10.08 17.63 15.99
C GLU A 8 -9.70 18.12 17.39
N VAL A 9 -8.41 18.37 17.61
CA VAL A 9 -7.88 18.86 18.89
C VAL A 9 -7.23 20.24 18.71
N PRO A 10 -7.27 21.13 19.73
CA PRO A 10 -6.54 22.38 19.69
C PRO A 10 -5.02 22.15 19.57
N SER A 11 -4.35 22.99 18.78
CA SER A 11 -2.89 22.96 18.70
C SER A 11 -2.25 23.46 20.01
N MET A 12 -1.26 22.70 20.49
CA MET A 12 -0.34 23.05 21.57
C MET A 12 1.09 23.29 21.03
N SER A 13 1.27 23.40 19.70
CA SER A 13 2.57 23.64 19.07
C SER A 13 3.32 24.83 19.65
N ARG A 14 2.59 25.84 20.13
CA ARG A 14 3.15 26.91 20.93
C ARG A 14 2.69 26.75 22.37
N HIS A 15 3.63 26.46 23.26
CA HIS A 15 3.32 26.16 24.65
C HIS A 15 2.69 27.39 25.33
N PRO A 16 1.51 27.26 25.98
CA PRO A 16 0.72 28.41 26.45
C PRO A 16 1.39 29.19 27.59
N LYS A 17 2.26 28.56 28.38
CA LYS A 17 2.95 29.21 29.52
C LYS A 17 4.32 29.75 29.15
N THR A 18 5.13 28.95 28.45
CA THR A 18 6.53 29.28 28.16
C THR A 18 6.71 29.96 26.81
N GLY A 19 5.71 29.87 25.92
CA GLY A 19 5.79 30.37 24.55
C GLY A 19 6.73 29.56 23.64
N ASP A 20 7.31 28.45 24.14
CA ASP A 20 8.18 27.57 23.37
C ASP A 20 7.43 27.01 22.17
N TRP A 21 8.08 27.00 21.01
CA TRP A 21 7.52 26.41 19.79
C TRP A 21 8.08 24.99 19.64
N TYR A 22 7.21 24.02 19.90
CA TYR A 22 7.53 22.59 19.88
C TYR A 22 6.31 21.78 19.39
N PRO A 23 6.11 21.63 18.07
CA PRO A 23 4.93 20.96 17.51
C PRO A 23 4.71 19.52 17.98
N ALA A 24 5.77 18.76 18.27
CA ALA A 24 5.62 17.36 18.68
C ALA A 24 4.84 17.17 20.00
N ILE A 25 4.75 18.21 20.86
CA ILE A 25 3.90 18.17 22.06
C ILE A 25 2.40 17.98 21.74
N ASN A 26 1.98 18.26 20.50
CA ASN A 26 0.59 18.03 20.08
C ASN A 26 0.18 16.57 20.24
N LYS A 27 1.12 15.63 20.12
CA LYS A 27 0.81 14.19 20.23
C LYS A 27 0.32 13.81 21.64
N PRO A 28 1.08 14.04 22.74
CA PRO A 28 0.59 13.77 24.09
C PRO A 28 -0.56 14.69 24.48
N ALA A 29 -0.52 15.98 24.10
CA ALA A 29 -1.59 16.93 24.42
C ALA A 29 -2.93 16.54 23.76
N GLY A 30 -2.85 16.12 22.50
CA GLY A 30 -3.99 15.65 21.71
C GLY A 30 -4.59 14.37 22.30
N VAL A 31 -3.77 13.42 22.73
CA VAL A 31 -4.24 12.20 23.43
C VAL A 31 -4.97 12.55 24.73
N VAL A 32 -4.39 13.41 25.57
CA VAL A 32 -5.04 13.87 26.81
C VAL A 32 -6.37 14.56 26.51
N HIS A 33 -6.40 15.42 25.48
CA HIS A 33 -7.61 16.13 25.07
C HIS A 33 -8.68 15.16 24.55
N TRP A 34 -8.30 14.21 23.69
CA TRP A 34 -9.19 13.20 23.13
C TRP A 34 -9.82 12.35 24.25
N LEU A 35 -9.00 11.84 25.18
CA LEU A 35 -9.50 11.08 26.34
C LEU A 35 -10.50 11.86 27.20
N LYS A 36 -10.32 13.18 27.29
CA LYS A 36 -11.14 14.05 28.15
C LYS A 36 -12.47 14.45 27.51
N TYR A 37 -12.50 14.67 26.19
CA TYR A 37 -13.62 15.31 25.52
C TYR A 37 -14.30 14.45 24.45
N SER A 38 -13.69 13.35 24.01
CA SER A 38 -14.30 12.44 23.04
C SER A 38 -15.24 11.45 23.72
N LYS A 39 -16.50 11.44 23.30
CA LYS A 39 -17.47 10.40 23.72
C LYS A 39 -17.10 9.01 23.18
N GLU A 40 -16.38 8.95 22.07
CA GLU A 40 -15.94 7.68 21.49
C GLU A 40 -14.91 6.99 22.39
N ALA A 41 -14.03 7.77 23.05
CA ALA A 41 -13.01 7.25 23.96
C ALA A 41 -13.59 6.52 25.19
N GLU A 42 -14.90 6.67 25.47
CA GLU A 42 -15.61 5.91 26.51
C GLU A 42 -15.86 4.46 26.10
N ASN A 43 -15.92 4.17 24.79
CA ASN A 43 -16.33 2.88 24.22
C ASN A 43 -15.23 2.22 23.38
N VAL A 44 -13.97 2.50 23.69
CA VAL A 44 -12.78 1.96 23.00
C VAL A 44 -12.02 1.05 23.96
N ASP A 45 -11.70 -0.18 23.54
CA ASP A 45 -10.89 -1.11 24.33
C ASP A 45 -9.39 -0.99 24.02
N TRP A 46 -9.04 -0.75 22.76
CA TRP A 46 -7.67 -0.73 22.26
C TRP A 46 -7.38 0.52 21.46
N VAL A 47 -6.18 1.07 21.65
CA VAL A 47 -5.72 2.26 20.94
C VAL A 47 -4.43 1.95 20.21
N VAL A 48 -4.36 2.39 18.96
CA VAL A 48 -3.15 2.42 18.15
C VAL A 48 -2.77 3.89 17.97
N ILE A 49 -1.54 4.25 18.32
CA ILE A 49 -0.98 5.57 18.10
C ILE A 49 0.14 5.42 17.06
N LEU A 50 0.04 6.20 15.99
CA LEU A 50 0.98 6.23 14.86
C LEU A 50 1.55 7.62 14.67
N ASP A 51 2.75 7.70 14.08
CA ASP A 51 3.30 8.97 13.61
C ASP A 51 2.69 9.34 12.25
N ALA A 52 2.50 10.64 12.01
CA ALA A 52 1.84 11.13 10.78
C ALA A 52 2.71 10.95 9.52
N ASP A 53 4.00 10.67 9.67
CA ASP A 53 4.94 10.38 8.59
C ASP A 53 5.19 8.88 8.41
N GLN A 54 4.12 8.10 8.53
CA GLN A 54 4.14 6.66 8.30
C GLN A 54 3.23 6.24 7.15
N ILE A 55 3.65 5.20 6.43
CA ILE A 55 2.85 4.50 5.41
C ILE A 55 2.46 3.14 5.96
N ILE A 56 1.16 2.89 6.04
CA ILE A 56 0.59 1.61 6.47
C ILE A 56 0.57 0.64 5.29
N ARG A 57 1.18 -0.54 5.47
CA ARG A 57 1.27 -1.61 4.47
C ARG A 57 0.45 -2.85 4.78
N GLY A 58 -0.06 -2.95 6.01
CA GLY A 58 -0.83 -4.09 6.47
C GLY A 58 -1.78 -3.72 7.61
N PRO A 59 -2.70 -4.64 7.99
CA PRO A 59 -3.58 -4.42 9.12
C PRO A 59 -2.78 -4.29 10.42
N ILE A 60 -3.23 -3.39 11.31
CA ILE A 60 -2.66 -3.19 12.64
C ILE A 60 -3.74 -3.57 13.66
N ILE A 61 -3.66 -4.79 14.16
CA ILE A 61 -4.64 -5.34 15.09
C ILE A 61 -3.92 -5.59 16.44
N PRO A 62 -4.19 -4.78 17.49
CA PRO A 62 -3.40 -4.77 18.72
C PRO A 62 -3.15 -6.14 19.36
N TRP A 63 -4.20 -6.96 19.51
CA TRP A 63 -4.10 -8.28 20.12
C TRP A 63 -3.41 -9.31 19.22
N GLU A 64 -3.46 -9.16 17.88
CA GLU A 64 -2.70 -10.01 16.95
C GLU A 64 -1.21 -9.66 16.97
N LEU A 65 -0.88 -8.39 17.23
CA LEU A 65 0.49 -7.97 17.51
C LEU A 65 0.98 -8.41 18.91
N GLY A 66 0.07 -8.94 19.74
CA GLY A 66 0.37 -9.44 21.07
C GLY A 66 0.19 -8.43 22.20
N ALA A 67 -0.46 -7.29 21.97
CA ALA A 67 -0.72 -6.30 23.02
C ALA A 67 -1.62 -6.89 24.10
N GLU A 68 -1.28 -6.62 25.36
CA GLU A 68 -2.01 -7.04 26.55
C GLU A 68 -2.14 -5.84 27.50
N LYS A 69 -3.15 -5.84 28.37
CA LYS A 69 -3.26 -4.82 29.42
C LYS A 69 -2.03 -4.86 30.33
N GLY A 70 -1.41 -3.70 30.56
CA GLY A 70 -0.13 -3.55 31.25
C GLY A 70 1.11 -3.90 30.41
N ARG A 71 0.92 -4.50 29.23
CA ARG A 71 2.01 -4.92 28.32
C ARG A 71 1.74 -4.48 26.87
N PRO A 72 1.83 -3.18 26.59
CA PRO A 72 1.65 -2.63 25.25
C PRO A 72 2.66 -3.22 24.25
N VAL A 73 2.32 -3.23 22.97
CA VAL A 73 3.26 -3.55 21.88
C VAL A 73 3.74 -2.26 21.25
N ALA A 74 5.04 -2.20 20.93
CA ALA A 74 5.62 -1.05 20.26
C ALA A 74 6.73 -1.42 19.28
N ALA A 75 6.96 -0.54 18.30
CA ALA A 75 8.17 -0.61 17.48
C ALA A 75 9.39 -0.09 18.24
N LEU A 76 10.57 -0.57 17.86
CA LEU A 76 11.85 -0.21 18.49
C LEU A 76 12.34 1.16 18.00
N TYR A 77 12.57 2.09 18.94
CA TYR A 77 13.28 3.36 18.70
C TYR A 77 14.67 3.29 19.34
N GLY A 78 15.55 2.46 18.77
CA GLY A 78 16.87 2.15 19.36
C GLY A 78 17.79 3.36 19.58
N TYR A 79 17.51 4.49 18.91
CA TYR A 79 18.25 5.75 19.08
C TYR A 79 17.91 6.51 20.36
N LEU A 80 16.91 6.10 21.14
CA LEU A 80 16.57 6.67 22.44
C LEU A 80 17.57 6.21 23.53
N ILE A 81 18.84 6.58 23.39
CA ILE A 81 19.92 6.15 24.29
C ILE A 81 19.77 6.69 25.73
N GLY A 82 18.91 7.69 25.94
CA GLY A 82 18.62 8.30 27.24
C GLY A 82 17.99 7.35 28.26
N CYS A 83 17.36 6.26 27.80
CA CYS A 83 16.90 5.19 28.68
C CYS A 83 18.06 4.47 29.40
N ASP A 84 19.27 4.48 28.84
CA ASP A 84 20.42 3.74 29.40
C ASP A 84 21.40 4.64 30.15
N ASN A 85 21.06 5.92 30.39
CA ASN A 85 22.00 6.88 30.93
C ASN A 85 21.37 7.83 31.96
N ILE A 86 22.08 8.94 32.25
CA ILE A 86 21.68 9.94 33.24
C ILE A 86 20.28 10.52 32.98
N LEU A 87 19.82 10.58 31.74
CA LEU A 87 18.53 11.19 31.39
C LEU A 87 17.36 10.45 32.06
N ALA A 88 17.36 9.11 32.03
CA ALA A 88 16.36 8.31 32.74
C ALA A 88 16.41 8.54 34.25
N GLN A 89 17.61 8.63 34.83
CA GLN A 89 17.78 8.84 36.27
C GLN A 89 17.28 10.22 36.73
N LEU A 90 17.34 11.23 35.86
CA LEU A 90 16.85 12.57 36.14
C LEU A 90 15.33 12.66 36.04
N HIS A 91 14.74 11.97 35.05
CA HIS A 91 13.35 12.19 34.66
C HIS A 91 12.39 11.05 35.00
N THR A 92 12.85 9.95 35.58
CA THR A 92 11.97 8.93 36.15
C THR A 92 12.50 8.33 37.44
N LYS A 93 11.57 7.92 38.32
CA LYS A 93 11.87 7.11 39.52
C LYS A 93 12.11 5.64 39.19
N HIS A 94 11.78 5.23 37.97
CA HIS A 94 11.81 3.85 37.50
C HIS A 94 12.66 3.70 36.23
N PRO A 95 13.95 4.10 36.25
CA PRO A 95 14.82 4.00 35.06
C PRO A 95 14.95 2.57 34.54
N GLU A 96 14.76 1.56 35.39
CA GLU A 96 14.74 0.14 35.03
C GLU A 96 13.58 -0.27 34.10
N LEU A 97 12.55 0.57 33.99
CA LEU A 97 11.36 0.35 33.16
C LEU A 97 11.40 1.16 31.85
N CYS A 98 12.46 1.91 31.58
CA CYS A 98 12.55 2.75 30.38
C CYS A 98 12.79 1.92 29.13
N ASP A 99 11.71 1.66 28.39
CA ASP A 99 11.76 1.01 27.09
C ASP A 99 12.03 2.02 25.96
N LYS A 100 12.86 1.64 24.99
CA LYS A 100 13.19 2.47 23.81
C LYS A 100 12.16 2.28 22.70
N VAL A 101 11.02 2.95 22.84
CA VAL A 101 9.83 2.66 22.01
C VAL A 101 9.26 3.89 21.34
N GLY A 102 8.61 3.69 20.20
CA GLY A 102 7.89 4.73 19.47
C GLY A 102 7.38 4.26 18.12
N GLY A 103 6.86 5.19 17.33
CA GLY A 103 6.41 4.95 15.95
C GLY A 103 5.06 4.26 15.89
N LEU A 104 4.99 3.00 16.27
CA LEU A 104 3.75 2.27 16.52
C LEU A 104 3.65 1.98 18.00
N LEU A 105 2.54 2.39 18.61
CA LEU A 105 2.21 2.06 19.99
C LEU A 105 0.80 1.47 20.01
N ALA A 106 0.66 0.22 20.44
CA ALA A 106 -0.62 -0.48 20.53
C ALA A 106 -0.86 -0.92 21.98
N MET A 107 -1.94 -0.45 22.60
CA MET A 107 -2.19 -0.65 24.02
C MET A 107 -3.66 -0.67 24.39
N HIS A 108 -3.96 -1.19 25.58
CA HIS A 108 -5.31 -1.15 26.14
C HIS A 108 -5.67 0.27 26.59
N ILE A 109 -6.93 0.68 26.48
CA ILE A 109 -7.40 2.03 26.82
C ILE A 109 -7.09 2.42 28.26
N ASP A 110 -7.15 1.46 29.19
CA ASP A 110 -6.88 1.71 30.61
C ASP A 110 -5.41 2.10 30.85
N ASP A 111 -4.49 1.48 30.10
CA ASP A 111 -3.06 1.81 30.18
C ASP A 111 -2.84 3.22 29.63
N LEU A 112 -3.50 3.55 28.51
CA LEU A 112 -3.43 4.89 27.93
C LEU A 112 -4.00 5.96 28.88
N ARG A 113 -5.08 5.67 29.60
CA ARG A 113 -5.67 6.60 30.59
C ARG A 113 -4.73 6.91 31.75
N ALA A 114 -3.97 5.91 32.21
CA ALA A 114 -2.93 6.12 33.21
C ALA A 114 -1.73 6.89 32.62
N LEU A 115 -1.30 6.52 31.42
CA LEU A 115 -0.11 7.03 30.76
C LEU A 115 -0.26 8.48 30.26
N ALA A 116 -1.37 8.83 29.61
CA ALA A 116 -1.54 10.10 28.91
C ALA A 116 -1.18 11.35 29.74
N PRO A 117 -1.65 11.52 31.01
CA PRO A 117 -1.25 12.67 31.81
C PRO A 117 0.26 12.66 32.14
N MET A 118 0.84 11.47 32.38
CA MET A 118 2.27 11.32 32.65
C MET A 118 3.11 11.62 31.42
N TRP A 119 2.67 11.17 30.23
CA TRP A 119 3.33 11.44 28.96
C TRP A 119 3.44 12.95 28.70
N LEU A 120 2.34 13.68 28.83
CA LEU A 120 2.36 15.14 28.66
C LEU A 120 3.28 15.82 29.68
N SER A 121 3.14 15.48 30.96
CA SER A 121 3.97 16.07 32.02
C SER A 121 5.45 15.79 31.85
N LYS A 122 5.82 14.55 31.49
CA LYS A 122 7.22 14.16 31.26
C LYS A 122 7.80 14.76 29.99
N THR A 123 6.96 14.97 28.97
CA THR A 123 7.36 15.71 27.77
C THR A 123 7.74 17.14 28.12
N GLU A 124 6.93 17.83 28.93
CA GLU A 124 7.24 19.19 29.41
C GLU A 124 8.55 19.20 30.23
N GLU A 125 8.72 18.25 31.15
CA GLU A 125 9.92 18.13 31.99
C GLU A 125 11.22 17.97 31.17
N VAL A 126 11.25 17.02 30.23
CA VAL A 126 12.42 16.78 29.36
C VAL A 126 12.64 17.96 28.40
N ARG A 127 11.57 18.60 27.95
CA ARG A 127 11.64 19.78 27.07
C ARG A 127 12.19 21.00 27.79
N GLU A 128 11.92 21.16 29.08
CA GLU A 128 12.47 22.27 29.87
C GLU A 128 13.95 22.04 30.23
N ASP A 129 14.41 20.78 30.29
CA ASP A 129 15.80 20.42 30.57
C ASP A 129 16.72 20.55 29.34
N ARG A 130 16.91 21.80 28.92
CA ARG A 130 17.78 22.16 27.79
C ARG A 130 19.26 21.80 28.02
N ALA A 131 19.68 21.60 29.27
CA ALA A 131 21.06 21.25 29.59
C ALA A 131 21.44 19.84 29.13
N HIS A 132 20.45 18.96 28.97
CA HIS A 132 20.66 17.54 28.66
C HIS A 132 20.23 17.15 27.24
N TRP A 133 20.01 18.11 26.34
CA TRP A 133 19.63 17.85 24.93
C TRP A 133 20.76 17.32 24.04
N ALA A 134 21.99 17.27 24.54
CA ALA A 134 23.15 16.85 23.77
C ALA A 134 22.95 15.45 23.14
N ARG A 135 23.47 15.24 21.93
CA ARG A 135 23.25 14.01 21.17
C ARG A 135 23.77 12.76 21.88
N ASN A 136 24.85 12.89 22.65
CA ASN A 136 25.40 11.81 23.45
C ASN A 136 24.56 11.43 24.68
N ILE A 137 23.56 12.25 25.04
CA ILE A 137 22.63 11.99 26.14
C ILE A 137 21.28 11.52 25.58
N THR A 138 20.74 12.20 24.57
CA THR A 138 19.39 11.92 24.05
C THR A 138 19.38 11.09 22.77
N GLY A 139 20.48 11.04 22.02
CA GLY A 139 20.46 10.52 20.64
C GLY A 139 19.79 11.47 19.63
N ASP A 140 19.34 12.65 20.04
CA ASP A 140 18.81 13.69 19.14
C ASP A 140 19.93 14.19 18.23
N ILE A 141 19.85 13.85 16.94
CA ILE A 141 20.86 14.23 15.96
C ILE A 141 20.95 15.74 15.73
N TYR A 142 19.92 16.50 16.12
CA TYR A 142 19.86 17.95 15.97
C TYR A 142 20.22 18.70 17.26
N GLU A 143 20.27 18.01 18.41
CA GLU A 143 20.55 18.61 19.73
C GLU A 143 19.61 19.77 20.07
N LYS A 144 18.34 19.68 19.64
CA LYS A 144 17.31 20.70 19.85
C LYS A 144 16.17 20.22 20.75
N GLY A 145 16.28 19.02 21.32
CA GLY A 145 15.23 18.40 22.10
C GLY A 145 14.02 18.03 21.25
N TRP A 146 14.19 17.71 19.97
CA TRP A 146 13.07 17.40 19.07
C TRP A 146 12.33 16.13 19.48
N ILE A 147 13.06 15.19 20.06
CA ILE A 147 12.55 13.89 20.53
C ILE A 147 12.14 13.91 22.02
N SER A 148 11.95 15.10 22.62
CA SER A 148 11.54 15.23 24.04
C SER A 148 10.23 14.49 24.34
N GLU A 149 9.30 14.49 23.40
CA GLU A 149 8.01 13.79 23.50
C GLU A 149 8.15 12.26 23.50
N MET A 150 9.14 11.73 22.78
CA MET A 150 9.43 10.30 22.77
C MET A 150 9.99 9.84 24.12
N TYR A 151 10.84 10.67 24.73
CA TYR A 151 11.29 10.47 26.11
C TYR A 151 10.16 10.67 27.12
N GLY A 152 9.31 11.67 26.90
CA GLY A 152 8.11 11.89 27.71
C GLY A 152 7.22 10.65 27.73
N TYR A 153 7.05 9.96 26.60
CA TYR A 153 6.33 8.70 26.53
C TYR A 153 7.04 7.63 27.36
N SER A 154 8.33 7.39 27.09
CA SER A 154 9.09 6.29 27.70
C SER A 154 9.19 6.42 29.22
N PHE A 155 9.46 7.64 29.71
CA PHE A 155 9.47 7.95 31.14
C PHE A 155 8.06 7.94 31.74
N GLY A 156 7.05 8.46 31.03
CA GLY A 156 5.66 8.40 31.47
C GLY A 156 5.19 6.96 31.66
N ALA A 157 5.53 6.06 30.73
CA ALA A 157 5.22 4.63 30.76
C ALA A 157 5.94 3.93 31.91
N SER A 158 7.18 4.32 32.18
CA SER A 158 7.95 3.85 33.33
C SER A 158 7.26 4.21 34.65
N GLU A 159 6.78 5.45 34.80
CA GLU A 159 6.10 5.90 36.02
C GLU A 159 4.77 5.18 36.29
N VAL A 160 4.09 4.71 35.25
CA VAL A 160 2.83 3.95 35.38
C VAL A 160 3.05 2.43 35.36
N GLY A 161 4.30 1.96 35.32
CA GLY A 161 4.65 0.55 35.42
C GLY A 161 4.37 -0.28 34.15
N LEU A 162 4.36 0.34 32.97
CA LEU A 162 4.16 -0.36 31.71
C LEU A 162 5.46 -1.01 31.22
N HIS A 163 5.33 -2.20 30.67
CA HIS A 163 6.43 -2.96 30.08
C HIS A 163 6.10 -3.40 28.67
N HIS A 164 6.83 -2.90 27.68
CA HIS A 164 6.50 -3.11 26.28
C HIS A 164 6.92 -4.50 25.80
N LYS A 165 6.10 -5.07 24.92
CA LYS A 165 6.51 -6.11 23.99
C LYS A 165 7.06 -5.41 22.76
N ILE A 166 8.38 -5.25 22.71
CA ILE A 166 9.06 -4.55 21.62
C ILE A 166 9.19 -5.49 20.43
N ASN A 167 8.72 -5.05 19.27
CA ASN A 167 8.84 -5.79 18.03
C ASN A 167 9.51 -4.91 16.97
N ASP A 168 10.74 -5.29 16.63
CA ASP A 168 11.57 -4.56 15.68
C ASP A 168 11.12 -4.82 14.22
N ASP A 169 10.30 -5.85 13.97
CA ASP A 169 9.85 -6.25 12.63
C ASP A 169 8.64 -5.46 12.11
N LEU A 170 8.03 -4.62 12.95
CA LEU A 170 6.81 -3.88 12.60
C LEU A 170 7.05 -2.71 11.66
N MET A 171 8.20 -2.05 11.80
CA MET A 171 8.47 -0.75 11.19
C MET A 171 9.86 -0.71 10.57
N LEU A 172 9.98 -0.11 9.39
CA LEU A 172 11.27 0.11 8.73
C LEU A 172 11.36 1.54 8.18
N TYR A 173 12.52 2.16 8.31
CA TYR A 173 12.81 3.42 7.63
C TYR A 173 13.18 3.14 6.16
N PRO A 174 12.64 3.90 5.17
CA PRO A 174 13.11 3.82 3.80
C PRO A 174 14.64 3.99 3.71
N GLY A 175 15.28 3.21 2.84
CA GLY A 175 16.75 3.15 2.72
C GLY A 175 17.44 2.18 3.68
N TYR A 176 16.75 1.67 4.70
CA TYR A 176 17.28 0.62 5.56
C TYR A 176 17.12 -0.75 4.88
N ILE A 177 18.06 -1.66 5.17
CA ILE A 177 18.01 -3.02 4.62
C ILE A 177 16.93 -3.81 5.39
N PRO A 178 15.89 -4.32 4.71
CA PRO A 178 14.87 -5.13 5.37
C PRO A 178 15.50 -6.43 5.89
N ARG A 179 15.02 -6.90 7.04
CA ARG A 179 15.46 -8.20 7.57
C ARG A 179 14.97 -9.34 6.66
N PRO A 180 15.80 -10.37 6.41
CA PRO A 180 15.37 -11.53 5.63
C PRO A 180 14.14 -12.19 6.24
N GLY A 181 13.12 -12.45 5.40
CA GLY A 181 11.87 -13.09 5.83
C GLY A 181 10.90 -12.19 6.61
N VAL A 182 11.21 -10.89 6.77
CA VAL A 182 10.35 -9.93 7.47
C VAL A 182 9.73 -8.97 6.46
N GLU A 183 8.40 -8.84 6.49
CA GLU A 183 7.67 -7.81 5.76
C GLU A 183 7.15 -6.75 6.75
N PRO A 184 7.74 -5.54 6.79
CA PRO A 184 7.30 -4.50 7.73
C PRO A 184 5.93 -3.98 7.33
N ILE A 185 5.04 -3.86 8.32
CA ILE A 185 3.68 -3.33 8.15
C ILE A 185 3.62 -1.80 8.17
N LEU A 186 4.72 -1.15 8.55
CA LEU A 186 4.88 0.31 8.54
C LEU A 186 6.19 0.74 7.88
N PHE A 187 6.12 1.79 7.06
CA PHE A 187 7.29 2.56 6.67
C PHE A 187 7.29 3.94 7.31
N HIS A 188 8.37 4.28 8.02
CA HIS A 188 8.53 5.59 8.66
C HIS A 188 9.46 6.46 7.83
N TYR A 189 8.96 7.49 7.16
CA TYR A 189 9.75 8.34 6.26
C TYR A 189 10.24 9.64 6.92
N GLY A 190 10.50 9.60 8.24
CA GLY A 190 10.95 10.76 9.01
C GLY A 190 12.42 11.14 8.81
N LEU A 191 13.25 10.23 8.28
CA LEU A 191 14.68 10.44 8.06
C LEU A 191 15.04 10.59 6.58
N PRO A 192 16.14 11.29 6.24
CA PRO A 192 16.65 11.33 4.87
C PRO A 192 17.00 9.94 4.34
N PHE A 193 16.69 9.67 3.08
CA PHE A 193 17.07 8.44 2.40
C PHE A 193 17.33 8.68 0.90
N SER A 194 18.05 7.75 0.27
CA SER A 194 18.46 7.86 -1.13
C SER A 194 18.21 6.59 -1.91
N VAL A 195 17.91 6.74 -3.20
CA VAL A 195 17.75 5.67 -4.19
C VAL A 195 18.57 6.04 -5.43
N GLY A 196 19.76 5.45 -5.57
CA GLY A 196 20.70 5.85 -6.62
C GLY A 196 21.12 7.32 -6.45
N ASN A 197 20.86 8.14 -7.49
CA ASN A 197 21.14 9.58 -7.47
C ASN A 197 19.99 10.45 -6.94
N TRP A 198 18.85 9.84 -6.60
CA TRP A 198 17.71 10.54 -6.03
C TRP A 198 17.77 10.46 -4.50
N SER A 199 17.33 11.52 -3.82
CA SER A 199 17.27 11.59 -2.36
C SER A 199 16.02 12.34 -1.92
N PHE A 200 15.47 11.96 -0.78
CA PHE A 200 14.36 12.63 -0.13
C PHE A 200 14.64 12.85 1.35
N SER A 201 14.22 14.01 1.85
CA SER A 201 14.25 14.38 3.25
C SER A 201 12.98 15.17 3.56
N LYS A 202 12.19 14.68 4.52
CA LYS A 202 10.99 15.40 4.98
C LYS A 202 11.35 16.78 5.55
N LEU A 203 12.52 16.90 6.19
CA LEU A 203 12.98 18.14 6.80
C LEU A 203 13.18 19.25 5.74
N ASP A 204 13.52 18.89 4.51
CA ASP A 204 13.74 19.87 3.42
C ASP A 204 12.44 20.59 3.02
N HIS A 205 11.29 20.06 3.45
CA HIS A 205 9.96 20.57 3.16
C HIS A 205 9.24 21.11 4.43
N HIS A 206 9.94 21.34 5.53
CA HIS A 206 9.31 21.76 6.80
C HIS A 206 8.65 23.15 6.75
N GLU A 207 9.10 24.04 5.86
CA GLU A 207 8.47 25.36 5.59
C GLU A 207 7.62 25.36 4.31
N ASP A 208 7.52 24.21 3.63
CA ASP A 208 6.87 24.10 2.33
C ASP A 208 5.35 23.97 2.46
N GLY A 209 4.62 24.82 1.74
CA GLY A 209 3.15 24.80 1.66
C GLY A 209 2.58 23.69 0.78
N VAL A 210 3.36 22.67 0.42
CA VAL A 210 2.99 21.62 -0.56
C VAL A 210 1.63 20.97 -0.29
N VAL A 211 1.24 20.83 0.98
CA VAL A 211 -0.07 20.27 1.40
C VAL A 211 -1.25 21.16 0.95
N TYR A 212 -1.02 22.47 0.80
CA TYR A 212 -2.00 23.47 0.40
C TYR A 212 -1.96 23.78 -1.10
N ASP A 213 -0.87 23.39 -1.78
CA ASP A 213 -0.67 23.60 -3.22
C ASP A 213 -1.29 22.45 -4.03
N CYS A 214 -2.56 22.60 -4.41
CA CYS A 214 -3.27 21.60 -5.21
C CYS A 214 -2.50 21.20 -6.48
N GLY A 215 -2.26 19.90 -6.66
CA GLY A 215 -1.58 19.34 -7.84
C GLY A 215 -0.05 19.33 -7.77
N ARG A 216 0.54 19.87 -6.69
CA ARG A 216 1.98 19.77 -6.43
C ARG A 216 2.29 18.47 -5.69
N LEU A 217 3.26 17.70 -6.20
CA LEU A 217 3.73 16.46 -5.61
C LEU A 217 5.20 16.59 -5.19
N PHE A 218 5.65 15.71 -4.30
CA PHE A 218 7.08 15.54 -4.04
C PHE A 218 7.80 15.05 -5.30
N PRO A 219 9.11 15.34 -5.44
CA PRO A 219 9.91 14.78 -6.54
C PRO A 219 9.79 13.25 -6.60
N GLU A 220 9.45 12.72 -7.78
CA GLU A 220 9.29 11.27 -7.96
C GLU A 220 10.63 10.54 -7.84
N PRO A 221 10.69 9.40 -7.14
CA PRO A 221 11.88 8.54 -7.16
C PRO A 221 12.04 7.90 -8.55
N PRO A 222 13.26 7.44 -8.92
CA PRO A 222 13.48 6.74 -10.18
C PRO A 222 12.62 5.47 -10.25
N TYR A 223 12.10 5.15 -11.43
CA TYR A 223 11.31 3.94 -11.59
C TYR A 223 12.19 2.70 -11.36
N PRO A 224 11.67 1.60 -10.79
CA PRO A 224 12.47 0.40 -10.54
C PRO A 224 13.26 -0.08 -11.77
N ARG A 225 12.68 0.00 -12.98
CA ARG A 225 13.35 -0.37 -14.24
C ARG A 225 14.58 0.49 -14.56
N GLU A 226 14.56 1.77 -14.22
CA GLU A 226 15.66 2.71 -14.48
C GLU A 226 16.87 2.43 -13.59
N TYR A 227 16.64 1.95 -12.35
CA TYR A 227 17.70 1.54 -11.44
C TYR A 227 18.45 0.29 -11.95
N TRP A 228 17.72 -0.73 -12.43
CA TRP A 228 18.34 -1.99 -12.88
C TRP A 228 19.19 -1.84 -14.15
N MET A 229 18.82 -0.93 -15.06
CA MET A 229 19.58 -0.69 -16.31
C MET A 229 20.95 -0.04 -16.07
N HIS A 230 21.14 0.70 -14.97
CA HIS A 230 22.43 1.33 -14.65
C HIS A 230 23.41 0.40 -13.92
N VAL A 231 22.93 -0.68 -13.31
CA VAL A 231 23.74 -1.58 -12.46
C VAL A 231 24.35 -2.75 -13.25
N PHE A 232 23.76 -3.18 -14.37
CA PHE A 232 24.24 -4.33 -15.14
C PHE A 232 24.44 -4.00 -16.63
N SER A 233 25.71 -3.88 -17.06
CA SER A 233 26.07 -3.86 -18.48
C SER A 233 26.13 -5.30 -19.02
N PRO A 234 25.46 -5.63 -20.14
CA PRO A 234 25.42 -7.00 -20.64
C PRO A 234 26.76 -7.35 -21.32
N LYS A 235 27.57 -8.20 -20.68
CA LYS A 235 28.65 -8.91 -21.38
C LYS A 235 28.15 -10.25 -21.86
N THR A 236 28.17 -10.41 -23.17
CA THR A 236 27.96 -11.64 -23.95
C THR A 236 28.79 -12.80 -23.40
N VAL A 237 28.19 -13.94 -23.07
CA VAL A 237 28.91 -15.21 -22.90
C VAL A 237 28.13 -16.38 -23.50
N LEU A 238 28.88 -17.18 -24.27
CA LEU A 238 28.49 -18.40 -24.96
C LEU A 238 28.15 -19.58 -24.01
N MET A 239 27.24 -20.41 -24.52
CA MET A 239 26.74 -21.73 -24.11
C MET A 239 27.83 -22.77 -23.73
N VAL A 240 27.59 -23.63 -22.70
CA VAL A 240 27.66 -25.13 -22.66
C VAL A 240 27.36 -25.71 -21.24
N ARG A 241 26.21 -26.40 -21.10
CA ARG A 241 25.73 -27.61 -20.30
C ARG A 241 26.43 -28.13 -19.00
N PRO A 242 25.79 -29.02 -18.18
CA PRO A 242 24.37 -29.18 -17.77
C PRO A 242 24.16 -29.55 -16.26
N ASN A 243 22.97 -29.23 -15.68
CA ASN A 243 22.07 -30.11 -14.89
C ASN A 243 21.15 -29.34 -13.91
N TYR A 244 19.91 -29.82 -13.82
CA TYR A 244 18.63 -29.21 -13.43
C TYR A 244 18.45 -29.00 -11.90
N GLU A 245 17.53 -28.18 -11.36
CA GLU A 245 16.04 -28.27 -11.36
C GLU A 245 15.34 -26.90 -11.09
N CYS A 246 14.12 -26.70 -11.62
CA CYS A 246 13.35 -25.44 -11.61
C CYS A 246 11.97 -25.55 -10.91
N LEU A 247 11.45 -24.43 -10.35
CA LEU A 247 10.01 -24.19 -10.09
C LEU A 247 9.65 -22.68 -10.15
N ILE A 248 8.47 -22.36 -10.72
CA ILE A 248 7.99 -21.08 -11.33
C ILE A 248 7.05 -20.28 -10.36
N VAL A 249 6.85 -18.93 -10.42
CA VAL A 249 5.79 -18.14 -11.15
C VAL A 249 6.13 -16.62 -11.33
N GLY A 250 6.00 -16.10 -12.57
CA GLY A 250 5.83 -14.66 -12.91
C GLY A 250 5.73 -14.40 -14.44
N GLU A 251 4.90 -13.44 -14.90
CA GLU A 251 4.82 -12.95 -16.30
C GLU A 251 4.46 -11.44 -16.42
N VAL A 252 5.05 -10.75 -17.40
CA VAL A 252 5.01 -9.35 -17.89
C VAL A 252 5.02 -9.32 -19.46
N LEU A 253 3.85 -9.12 -20.07
CA LEU A 253 3.59 -9.07 -21.54
C LEU A 253 4.51 -8.18 -22.42
N TYR A 254 4.95 -8.68 -23.59
CA TYR A 254 4.91 -8.04 -24.93
C TYR A 254 5.07 -9.09 -26.09
N GLY A 255 4.45 -8.85 -27.27
CA GLY A 255 4.15 -9.90 -28.28
C GLY A 255 4.99 -10.03 -29.56
N LEU A 256 4.49 -10.93 -30.43
CA LEU A 256 4.82 -11.32 -31.83
C LEU A 256 5.65 -12.64 -32.02
N THR A 257 5.00 -13.63 -32.64
CA THR A 257 5.35 -15.07 -32.92
C THR A 257 6.42 -15.27 -34.04
N PRO A 258 7.01 -16.47 -34.40
CA PRO A 258 6.39 -17.83 -34.46
C PRO A 258 7.25 -19.15 -34.29
N PHE A 259 6.55 -20.28 -33.99
CA PHE A 259 6.93 -21.75 -34.02
C PHE A 259 7.81 -22.31 -32.84
N VAL A 260 7.66 -23.51 -32.20
CA VAL A 260 7.03 -24.86 -32.40
C VAL A 260 6.68 -25.58 -31.04
N HIS A 261 5.73 -26.53 -31.08
CA HIS A 261 5.11 -27.53 -30.15
C HIS A 261 5.91 -28.46 -29.18
N PHE A 262 5.39 -29.25 -28.16
CA PHE A 262 4.13 -29.46 -27.34
C PHE A 262 4.39 -30.40 -26.09
N SER A 263 3.49 -30.35 -25.07
CA SER A 263 3.02 -31.40 -24.09
C SER A 263 3.16 -31.14 -22.57
N TYR A 264 2.11 -31.48 -21.81
CA TYR A 264 1.92 -31.34 -20.34
C TYR A 264 2.72 -32.36 -19.50
N LEU A 265 3.25 -31.96 -18.32
CA LEU A 265 3.01 -32.64 -17.02
C LEU A 265 3.76 -32.01 -15.83
N ILE A 266 3.16 -32.23 -14.66
CA ILE A 266 3.59 -31.96 -13.29
C ILE A 266 4.77 -32.88 -12.93
N GLY A 267 5.85 -32.32 -12.38
CA GLY A 267 6.90 -33.06 -11.69
C GLY A 267 8.13 -33.40 -12.55
N CYS A 268 9.29 -32.98 -12.07
CA CYS A 268 10.58 -33.50 -12.53
C CYS A 268 10.69 -34.98 -12.10
N ASP A 269 10.53 -35.92 -13.04
CA ASP A 269 11.46 -37.06 -13.24
C ASP A 269 11.00 -38.03 -14.36
N ASN A 270 11.95 -38.28 -15.28
CA ASN A 270 12.12 -39.39 -16.22
C ASN A 270 11.15 -39.71 -17.39
N GLU A 271 11.84 -40.01 -18.50
CA GLU A 271 11.46 -40.70 -19.75
C GLU A 271 10.55 -40.01 -20.79
N LEU A 272 11.19 -39.74 -21.94
CA LEU A 272 10.65 -39.48 -23.28
C LEU A 272 9.28 -40.13 -23.52
N ALA A 273 8.28 -39.30 -23.82
CA ALA A 273 7.08 -39.72 -24.54
C ALA A 273 6.86 -38.80 -25.75
N GLU A 274 7.09 -39.36 -26.93
CA GLU A 274 6.64 -38.82 -28.21
C GLU A 274 5.12 -38.54 -28.14
N LEU A 275 4.69 -37.31 -28.43
CA LEU A 275 3.27 -37.09 -28.75
C LEU A 275 3.05 -35.96 -29.76
N HIS A 276 2.17 -36.28 -30.70
CA HIS A 276 1.89 -35.61 -31.96
C HIS A 276 1.35 -34.18 -31.85
N THR A 277 1.64 -33.43 -32.91
CA THR A 277 1.47 -32.00 -33.13
C THR A 277 0.04 -31.53 -33.44
N SER A 278 -0.51 -30.55 -32.70
CA SER A 278 -1.55 -29.62 -33.21
C SER A 278 -1.80 -28.35 -32.32
N HIS A 279 -1.48 -27.13 -32.83
CA HIS A 279 -1.75 -25.71 -32.36
C HIS A 279 -0.84 -24.95 -31.33
N PRO A 280 -0.01 -23.93 -31.70
CA PRO A 280 1.00 -23.33 -30.79
C PRO A 280 0.51 -22.09 -30.01
N ASP A 281 0.70 -22.06 -28.68
CA ASP A 281 0.48 -20.88 -27.80
C ASP A 281 1.82 -20.31 -27.25
N VAL A 282 2.02 -18.99 -27.36
CA VAL A 282 3.31 -18.29 -27.18
C VAL A 282 3.57 -17.77 -25.75
N ALA A 283 2.57 -17.75 -24.87
CA ALA A 283 2.62 -17.14 -23.53
C ALA A 283 3.59 -17.82 -22.54
N ILE A 284 3.76 -19.14 -22.65
CA ILE A 284 4.54 -19.91 -21.66
C ILE A 284 6.05 -19.62 -21.71
N SER A 285 6.56 -19.14 -22.85
CA SER A 285 7.99 -18.88 -23.06
C SER A 285 8.59 -17.84 -22.10
N GLU A 286 7.77 -16.87 -21.68
CA GLU A 286 8.20 -15.78 -20.82
C GLU A 286 8.42 -16.23 -19.37
N MET A 287 7.50 -17.07 -18.85
CA MET A 287 7.59 -17.64 -17.51
C MET A 287 8.86 -18.49 -17.34
N TYR A 288 9.24 -19.23 -18.38
CA TYR A 288 10.50 -19.99 -18.41
C TYR A 288 11.72 -19.08 -18.57
N GLY A 289 11.62 -18.00 -19.35
CA GLY A 289 12.70 -17.02 -19.50
C GLY A 289 13.12 -16.41 -18.16
N TYR A 290 12.14 -15.97 -17.35
CA TYR A 290 12.40 -15.51 -15.99
C TYR A 290 13.00 -16.60 -15.11
N SER A 291 12.41 -17.80 -15.12
CA SER A 291 12.82 -18.90 -14.24
C SER A 291 14.26 -19.35 -14.52
N PHE A 292 14.64 -19.44 -15.80
CA PHE A 292 16.01 -19.75 -16.19
C PHE A 292 16.97 -18.61 -15.88
N GLY A 293 16.60 -17.35 -16.15
CA GLY A 293 17.42 -16.20 -15.79
C GLY A 293 17.65 -16.09 -14.27
N ALA A 294 16.65 -16.41 -13.46
CA ALA A 294 16.77 -16.43 -12.01
C ALA A 294 17.65 -17.59 -11.52
N ALA A 295 17.54 -18.76 -12.14
CA ALA A 295 18.39 -19.92 -11.85
C ALA A 295 19.86 -19.64 -12.19
N GLU A 296 20.15 -19.00 -13.33
CA GLU A 296 21.50 -18.54 -13.71
C GLU A 296 22.13 -17.60 -12.66
N LEU A 297 21.29 -16.82 -11.97
CA LEU A 297 21.70 -15.91 -10.90
C LEU A 297 21.71 -16.56 -9.52
N ASN A 298 21.46 -17.87 -9.41
CA ASN A 298 21.30 -18.61 -8.15
C ASN A 298 20.27 -17.99 -7.19
N LEU A 299 19.22 -17.36 -7.72
CA LEU A 299 18.15 -16.82 -6.92
C LEU A 299 17.29 -17.96 -6.33
N ARG A 300 16.87 -17.79 -5.08
CA ARG A 300 15.94 -18.70 -4.40
C ARG A 300 14.66 -17.94 -4.09
N HIS A 301 13.53 -18.46 -4.58
CA HIS A 301 12.22 -17.88 -4.35
C HIS A 301 11.57 -18.45 -3.10
N ILE A 302 10.86 -17.60 -2.37
CA ILE A 302 9.88 -18.05 -1.39
C ILE A 302 8.57 -18.25 -2.15
N ILE A 303 8.08 -19.48 -2.15
CA ILE A 303 6.84 -19.84 -2.83
C ILE A 303 5.69 -19.74 -1.84
N ASN A 304 4.68 -18.93 -2.18
CA ASN A 304 3.47 -18.81 -1.38
C ASN A 304 2.25 -19.00 -2.27
N LYS A 305 1.56 -20.12 -2.06
CA LYS A 305 0.34 -20.50 -2.80
C LYS A 305 -0.89 -19.71 -2.38
N ASP A 306 -0.83 -18.96 -1.29
CA ASP A 306 -1.97 -18.22 -0.73
C ASP A 306 -2.16 -16.85 -1.39
N ILE A 307 -1.26 -16.46 -2.30
CA ILE A 307 -1.26 -15.13 -2.94
C ILE A 307 -2.18 -15.09 -4.15
N LEU A 308 -2.11 -16.11 -5.02
CA LEU A 308 -2.69 -16.09 -6.36
C LEU A 308 -3.58 -17.30 -6.59
N ILE A 309 -4.72 -17.09 -7.23
CA ILE A 309 -5.59 -18.16 -7.71
C ILE A 309 -6.06 -17.88 -9.14
N TYR A 310 -6.29 -18.93 -9.91
CA TYR A 310 -6.98 -18.87 -11.19
C TYR A 310 -8.49 -18.95 -10.95
N PRO A 311 -9.30 -18.01 -11.48
CA PRO A 311 -10.76 -18.17 -11.52
C PRO A 311 -11.16 -19.54 -12.08
N GLY A 312 -12.24 -20.12 -11.58
CA GLY A 312 -12.64 -21.51 -11.90
C GLY A 312 -11.92 -22.61 -11.12
N TYR A 313 -10.92 -22.29 -10.28
CA TYR A 313 -10.30 -23.24 -9.37
C TYR A 313 -10.94 -23.16 -7.99
N VAL A 314 -11.11 -24.32 -7.34
CA VAL A 314 -11.64 -24.38 -5.98
C VAL A 314 -10.64 -23.74 -5.01
N PRO A 315 -11.01 -22.66 -4.29
CA PRO A 315 -10.12 -21.99 -3.36
C PRO A 315 -9.86 -22.84 -2.11
N GLU A 316 -8.63 -22.80 -1.59
CA GLU A 316 -8.32 -23.47 -0.33
C GLU A 316 -9.10 -22.85 0.85
N PRO A 317 -9.66 -23.68 1.76
CA PRO A 317 -10.41 -23.18 2.91
C PRO A 317 -9.57 -22.24 3.78
N GLY A 318 -10.14 -21.10 4.16
CA GLY A 318 -9.50 -20.11 5.03
C GLY A 318 -8.50 -19.17 4.31
N ILE A 319 -8.19 -19.41 3.04
CA ILE A 319 -7.31 -18.53 2.26
C ILE A 319 -8.10 -17.37 1.66
N LYS A 320 -7.52 -16.17 1.76
CA LYS A 320 -7.99 -14.95 1.10
C LYS A 320 -6.96 -14.51 0.06
N TYR A 321 -7.13 -15.01 -1.16
CA TYR A 321 -6.25 -14.69 -2.29
C TYR A 321 -6.23 -13.20 -2.59
N ARG A 322 -5.06 -12.69 -3.00
CA ARG A 322 -4.82 -11.28 -3.30
C ARG A 322 -4.79 -10.98 -4.80
N VAL A 323 -4.56 -12.00 -5.62
CA VAL A 323 -4.39 -11.87 -7.08
C VAL A 323 -5.26 -12.92 -7.79
N PHE A 324 -6.08 -12.48 -8.74
CA PHE A 324 -6.75 -13.36 -9.70
C PHE A 324 -5.97 -13.41 -11.02
N HIS A 325 -5.54 -14.60 -11.43
CA HIS A 325 -4.89 -14.79 -12.72
C HIS A 325 -5.89 -15.37 -13.73
N TYR A 326 -6.55 -14.49 -14.49
CA TYR A 326 -7.60 -14.84 -15.47
C TYR A 326 -7.04 -15.18 -16.86
N GLY A 327 -5.88 -15.83 -16.91
CA GLY A 327 -5.21 -16.19 -18.16
C GLY A 327 -5.83 -17.38 -18.89
N LEU A 328 -6.60 -18.21 -18.19
CA LEU A 328 -7.24 -19.43 -18.69
C LEU A 328 -8.76 -19.24 -18.79
N GLU A 329 -9.40 -20.10 -19.58
CA GLU A 329 -10.87 -20.19 -19.62
C GLU A 329 -11.43 -20.63 -18.25
N PHE A 330 -12.51 -19.99 -17.81
CA PHE A 330 -13.30 -20.41 -16.66
C PHE A 330 -14.79 -20.20 -16.91
N SER A 331 -15.64 -20.90 -16.14
CA SER A 331 -17.09 -20.84 -16.29
C SER A 331 -17.81 -20.77 -14.95
N VAL A 332 -19.00 -20.16 -14.99
CA VAL A 332 -19.97 -20.09 -13.90
C VAL A 332 -21.35 -20.40 -14.49
N GLY A 333 -21.85 -21.60 -14.24
CA GLY A 333 -23.05 -22.12 -14.90
C GLY A 333 -22.91 -22.12 -16.43
N ASN A 334 -23.83 -21.43 -17.12
CA ASN A 334 -23.82 -21.31 -18.58
C ASN A 334 -22.94 -20.15 -19.10
N TRP A 335 -22.39 -19.33 -18.21
CA TRP A 335 -21.51 -18.23 -18.57
C TRP A 335 -20.06 -18.70 -18.54
N SER A 336 -19.25 -18.24 -19.49
CA SER A 336 -17.82 -18.52 -19.56
C SER A 336 -17.04 -17.29 -19.98
N PHE A 337 -15.78 -17.26 -19.57
CA PHE A 337 -14.84 -16.24 -19.94
C PHE A 337 -13.51 -16.88 -20.31
N ASP A 338 -12.98 -16.50 -21.47
CA ASP A 338 -11.62 -16.79 -21.88
C ASP A 338 -10.98 -15.51 -22.42
N LYS A 339 -9.90 -15.07 -21.77
CA LYS A 339 -9.10 -13.91 -22.17
C LYS A 339 -8.65 -14.01 -23.63
N ALA A 340 -8.45 -15.23 -24.14
CA ALA A 340 -8.03 -15.49 -25.50
C ALA A 340 -8.96 -14.89 -26.55
N ASN A 341 -10.26 -14.89 -26.27
CA ASN A 341 -11.29 -14.41 -27.19
C ASN A 341 -11.25 -12.89 -27.38
N TRP A 342 -10.58 -12.17 -26.48
CA TRP A 342 -10.55 -10.70 -26.44
C TRP A 342 -9.20 -10.11 -26.88
N ARG A 343 -8.25 -10.95 -27.31
CA ARG A 343 -6.88 -10.53 -27.70
C ARG A 343 -6.83 -9.49 -28.81
N ASN A 344 -7.84 -9.46 -29.68
CA ASN A 344 -7.93 -8.57 -30.84
C ASN A 344 -9.02 -7.50 -30.69
N VAL A 345 -9.62 -7.36 -29.50
CA VAL A 345 -10.69 -6.40 -29.23
C VAL A 345 -10.10 -5.25 -28.42
N ASP A 346 -10.23 -4.03 -28.94
CA ASP A 346 -9.76 -2.83 -28.23
C ASP A 346 -10.80 -2.35 -27.21
N LEU A 347 -10.79 -2.94 -26.02
CA LEU A 347 -11.67 -2.55 -24.92
C LEU A 347 -11.23 -1.24 -24.23
N VAL A 348 -9.97 -0.85 -24.39
CA VAL A 348 -9.39 0.30 -23.67
C VAL A 348 -9.78 1.59 -24.36
N ASN A 349 -9.60 1.68 -25.68
CA ASN A 349 -9.84 2.91 -26.44
C ASN A 349 -11.26 2.99 -26.99
N THR A 350 -11.97 1.87 -27.11
CA THR A 350 -13.38 1.88 -27.48
C THR A 350 -14.21 2.26 -26.26
N CYS A 351 -14.76 3.48 -26.27
CA CYS A 351 -15.57 3.97 -25.16
C CYS A 351 -16.70 3.01 -24.78
N TRP A 352 -16.82 2.75 -23.48
CA TRP A 352 -17.85 1.91 -22.87
C TRP A 352 -17.81 0.43 -23.29
N ALA A 353 -16.74 -0.02 -23.96
CA ALA A 353 -16.55 -1.43 -24.29
C ALA A 353 -16.15 -2.23 -23.05
N ASN A 354 -16.85 -3.34 -22.80
CA ASN A 354 -16.67 -4.18 -21.63
C ASN A 354 -16.57 -5.67 -22.02
N PHE A 355 -16.08 -6.49 -21.10
CA PHE A 355 -16.23 -7.94 -21.16
C PHE A 355 -17.70 -8.33 -20.89
N PRO A 356 -18.13 -9.55 -21.27
CA PRO A 356 -19.47 -10.04 -20.97
C PRO A 356 -19.70 -10.05 -19.46
N ASP A 357 -20.83 -9.50 -19.05
CA ASP A 357 -21.18 -9.46 -17.63
C ASP A 357 -21.36 -10.88 -17.07
N PRO A 358 -20.76 -11.19 -15.92
CA PRO A 358 -20.96 -12.46 -15.25
C PRO A 358 -22.38 -12.56 -14.65
N PRO A 359 -22.86 -13.78 -14.35
CA PRO A 359 -24.14 -13.98 -13.70
C PRO A 359 -24.22 -13.30 -12.33
N ASP A 360 -25.44 -13.09 -11.84
CA ASP A 360 -25.66 -12.54 -10.51
C ASP A 360 -25.28 -13.57 -9.41
N PRO A 361 -24.46 -13.23 -8.41
CA PRO A 361 -24.14 -14.14 -7.31
C PRO A 361 -25.35 -14.72 -6.58
N SER A 362 -26.49 -14.02 -6.58
CA SER A 362 -27.73 -14.47 -5.94
C SER A 362 -28.38 -15.69 -6.61
N ILE A 363 -28.02 -15.98 -7.87
CA ILE A 363 -28.54 -17.15 -8.60
C ILE A 363 -27.61 -18.37 -8.52
N LEU A 364 -26.51 -18.29 -7.75
CA LEU A 364 -25.58 -19.40 -7.58
C LEU A 364 -26.17 -20.51 -6.73
N ASP A 365 -25.84 -21.74 -7.10
CA ASP A 365 -26.16 -22.91 -6.29
C ASP A 365 -25.34 -22.89 -5.00
N SER A 366 -26.01 -23.12 -3.88
CA SER A 366 -25.41 -23.08 -2.53
C SER A 366 -25.25 -24.47 -1.90
N THR A 367 -25.62 -25.54 -2.61
CA THR A 367 -25.52 -26.92 -2.10
C THR A 367 -24.08 -27.36 -1.84
N ASP A 368 -23.14 -26.86 -2.64
CA ASP A 368 -21.72 -27.15 -2.50
C ASP A 368 -20.95 -25.85 -2.22
N GLN A 369 -20.37 -25.75 -1.03
CA GLN A 369 -19.69 -24.56 -0.56
C GLN A 369 -18.38 -24.28 -1.31
N ASP A 370 -17.71 -25.32 -1.80
CA ASP A 370 -16.45 -25.20 -2.56
C ASP A 370 -16.75 -24.64 -3.95
N ILE A 371 -17.80 -25.16 -4.59
CA ILE A 371 -18.30 -24.66 -5.88
C ILE A 371 -18.83 -23.23 -5.74
N LEU A 372 -19.63 -22.95 -4.70
CA LEU A 372 -20.15 -21.61 -4.42
C LEU A 372 -19.01 -20.59 -4.30
N ARG A 373 -17.97 -20.91 -3.53
CA ARG A 373 -16.85 -20.00 -3.31
C ARG A 373 -16.00 -19.81 -4.56
N ARG A 374 -15.75 -20.87 -5.33
CA ARG A 374 -15.10 -20.79 -6.65
C ARG A 374 -15.86 -19.84 -7.58
N ASP A 375 -17.17 -20.00 -7.67
CA ASP A 375 -18.01 -19.23 -8.58
C ASP A 375 -18.12 -17.76 -8.14
N GLN A 376 -18.20 -17.50 -6.83
CA GLN A 376 -18.13 -16.14 -6.27
C GLN A 376 -16.84 -15.41 -6.65
N LEU A 377 -15.67 -16.05 -6.48
CA LEU A 377 -14.37 -15.46 -6.86
C LEU A 377 -14.28 -15.23 -8.38
N SER A 378 -14.87 -16.12 -9.16
CA SER A 378 -14.89 -16.03 -10.62
C SER A 378 -15.75 -14.85 -11.10
N ILE A 379 -16.91 -14.63 -10.47
CA ILE A 379 -17.76 -13.45 -10.71
C ILE A 379 -17.05 -12.17 -10.24
N GLU A 380 -16.42 -12.19 -9.06
CA GLU A 380 -15.64 -11.06 -8.54
C GLU A 380 -14.59 -10.62 -9.56
N CYS A 381 -13.80 -11.56 -10.07
CA CYS A 381 -12.78 -11.30 -11.07
C CYS A 381 -13.35 -10.58 -12.31
N ALA A 382 -14.43 -11.09 -12.90
CA ALA A 382 -15.04 -10.50 -14.09
C ALA A 382 -15.65 -9.12 -13.83
N ARG A 383 -16.34 -8.94 -12.70
CA ARG A 383 -16.90 -7.64 -12.30
C ARG A 383 -15.81 -6.60 -12.07
N THR A 384 -14.72 -6.97 -11.40
CA THR A 384 -13.59 -6.08 -11.15
C THR A 384 -12.93 -5.63 -12.46
N MET A 385 -12.79 -6.51 -13.46
CA MET A 385 -12.29 -6.13 -14.78
C MET A 385 -13.19 -5.09 -15.47
N ASN A 386 -14.52 -5.33 -15.49
CA ASN A 386 -15.47 -4.40 -16.10
C ASN A 386 -15.54 -3.05 -15.36
N GLU A 387 -15.45 -3.07 -14.03
CA GLU A 387 -15.41 -1.84 -13.23
C GLU A 387 -14.14 -1.02 -13.51
N ALA A 388 -12.99 -1.68 -13.68
CA ALA A 388 -11.75 -1.00 -14.05
C ALA A 388 -11.84 -0.34 -15.43
N LEU A 389 -12.47 -1.00 -16.42
CA LEU A 389 -12.73 -0.43 -17.75
C LEU A 389 -13.68 0.78 -17.66
N ARG A 390 -14.77 0.66 -16.90
CA ARG A 390 -15.72 1.76 -16.66
C ARG A 390 -15.01 2.98 -16.09
N LEU A 391 -14.23 2.81 -15.02
CA LEU A 391 -13.44 3.89 -14.41
C LEU A 391 -12.42 4.49 -15.37
N HIS A 392 -11.81 3.67 -16.24
CA HIS A 392 -10.91 4.15 -17.28
C HIS A 392 -11.66 5.06 -18.28
N HIS A 393 -12.80 4.63 -18.80
CA HIS A 393 -13.59 5.40 -19.76
C HIS A 393 -14.15 6.69 -19.17
N GLU A 394 -14.56 6.69 -17.89
CA GLU A 394 -14.95 7.91 -17.17
C GLU A 394 -13.80 8.93 -17.11
N ARG A 395 -12.59 8.46 -16.81
CA ARG A 395 -11.39 9.32 -16.80
C ARG A 395 -11.04 9.86 -18.18
N GLN A 396 -11.26 9.06 -19.23
CA GLN A 396 -11.10 9.49 -20.62
C GLN A 396 -12.21 10.43 -21.10
N LYS A 397 -13.22 10.73 -20.25
CA LYS A 397 -14.39 11.56 -20.60
C LYS A 397 -15.09 11.04 -21.85
N CYS A 398 -15.20 9.72 -21.98
CA CYS A 398 -16.07 9.11 -22.96
C CYS A 398 -17.46 9.74 -22.84
N GLY A 399 -17.99 10.26 -23.95
CA GLY A 399 -19.27 10.98 -23.92
C GLY A 399 -20.40 10.04 -23.46
N ASN A 400 -21.32 10.55 -22.63
CA ASN A 400 -22.58 9.88 -22.35
C ASN A 400 -23.48 9.99 -23.58
N THR A 401 -23.24 9.18 -24.60
CA THR A 401 -24.30 8.88 -25.57
C THR A 401 -25.23 7.90 -24.87
N HIS A 402 -26.23 8.43 -24.16
CA HIS A 402 -27.49 7.71 -24.00
C HIS A 402 -28.01 7.43 -25.41
N ILE A 403 -27.70 6.26 -25.95
CA ILE A 403 -28.46 5.71 -27.06
C ILE A 403 -29.77 5.28 -26.42
N GLU A 404 -30.78 6.14 -26.50
CA GLU A 404 -32.17 5.73 -26.33
C GLU A 404 -32.41 4.59 -27.30
N THR A 405 -32.49 3.37 -26.80
CA THR A 405 -33.05 2.23 -27.52
C THR A 405 -34.51 2.54 -27.84
N THR A 406 -34.75 3.16 -28.98
CA THR A 406 -36.04 3.11 -29.64
C THR A 406 -36.12 1.80 -30.41
N SER A 407 -37.15 1.04 -30.10
CA SER A 407 -37.46 -0.28 -30.62
C SER A 407 -37.54 -0.32 -32.15
N ASN A 408 -37.32 -1.53 -32.66
CA ASN A 408 -37.65 -2.05 -33.99
C ASN A 408 -36.66 -1.70 -35.09
N GLN A 409 -35.76 -2.63 -35.37
CA GLN A 409 -35.67 -3.21 -36.71
C GLN A 409 -34.90 -4.53 -36.70
N ILE A 410 -35.55 -5.55 -37.26
CA ILE A 410 -35.05 -6.88 -37.58
C ILE A 410 -33.89 -6.72 -38.57
N ILE A 411 -32.75 -7.38 -38.34
CA ILE A 411 -31.69 -7.51 -39.35
C ILE A 411 -31.33 -8.99 -39.49
N GLU A 412 -31.72 -9.53 -40.65
CA GLU A 412 -31.25 -10.78 -41.24
C GLU A 412 -29.76 -10.70 -41.63
N GLU A 413 -29.08 -11.84 -41.63
CA GLU A 413 -27.66 -11.98 -41.96
C GLU A 413 -27.31 -11.74 -43.46
N LYS A 414 -26.17 -11.05 -43.66
CA LYS A 414 -25.13 -11.18 -44.73
C LYS A 414 -25.43 -10.66 -46.16
N PRO A 415 -24.42 -10.42 -47.03
CA PRO A 415 -22.96 -10.22 -46.85
C PRO A 415 -22.37 -8.99 -47.63
N MET A 416 -21.05 -8.83 -47.54
CA MET A 416 -20.14 -7.78 -48.05
C MET A 416 -20.26 -7.38 -49.55
N LEU A 417 -20.01 -6.09 -49.89
CA LEU A 417 -19.12 -5.70 -51.01
C LEU A 417 -18.71 -4.18 -51.08
N ALA A 418 -17.41 -3.97 -51.29
CA ALA A 418 -16.68 -2.99 -52.13
C ALA A 418 -16.91 -1.44 -52.08
N ARG A 419 -15.82 -0.76 -51.66
CA ARG A 419 -15.09 0.37 -52.32
C ARG A 419 -15.88 1.42 -53.13
N ARG A 420 -15.72 2.71 -52.76
CA ARG A 420 -15.31 3.78 -53.70
C ARG A 420 -14.83 5.07 -53.00
N VAL A 421 -14.06 5.83 -53.78
CA VAL A 421 -13.17 6.96 -53.48
C VAL A 421 -13.80 8.29 -53.90
N GLY A 422 -13.45 9.40 -53.23
CA GLY A 422 -13.51 10.79 -53.74
C GLY A 422 -13.59 11.80 -52.58
N LYS A 423 -12.49 12.43 -52.14
CA LYS A 423 -11.78 13.65 -52.61
C LYS A 423 -12.54 15.00 -52.46
N PHE A 424 -11.87 15.91 -51.72
CA PHE A 424 -11.82 17.39 -51.83
C PHE A 424 -13.12 18.13 -51.47
N ASP A 425 -13.17 19.31 -50.84
CA ASP A 425 -12.18 20.37 -50.55
C ASP A 425 -12.82 21.38 -49.56
N GLY A 426 -12.02 22.27 -48.94
CA GLY A 426 -12.44 23.67 -48.72
C GLY A 426 -12.56 24.22 -47.29
N ASN A 427 -11.44 24.76 -46.79
CA ASN A 427 -11.24 26.02 -46.04
C ASN A 427 -12.45 26.73 -45.35
N LEU A 428 -12.26 27.15 -44.09
CA LEU A 428 -12.08 28.58 -43.74
C LEU A 428 -11.72 28.81 -42.26
N TYR A 429 -10.82 29.78 -42.06
CA TYR A 429 -10.18 30.24 -40.83
C TYR A 429 -11.09 31.17 -39.98
N VAL A 430 -10.84 31.29 -38.66
CA VAL A 430 -10.18 32.44 -37.98
C VAL A 430 -10.49 32.50 -36.47
N LYS A 431 -9.40 32.58 -35.70
CA LYS A 431 -9.11 33.08 -34.33
C LYS A 431 -10.15 33.96 -33.58
N SER A 432 -10.19 33.83 -32.25
CA SER A 432 -9.53 34.77 -31.30
C SER A 432 -9.78 34.43 -29.82
N ASN A 433 -8.71 34.47 -29.01
CA ASN A 433 -8.73 34.62 -27.55
C ASN A 433 -8.76 36.11 -27.19
N PRO A 434 -9.18 36.46 -25.97
CA PRO A 434 -8.22 37.09 -25.06
C PRO A 434 -8.27 36.57 -23.61
N MET A 435 -7.15 36.80 -22.93
CA MET A 435 -6.72 36.36 -21.59
C MET A 435 -7.06 37.43 -20.50
N PRO A 436 -6.59 37.36 -19.24
CA PRO A 436 -7.41 37.20 -18.03
C PRO A 436 -7.38 38.43 -17.09
N THR A 437 -8.07 38.35 -15.95
CA THR A 437 -7.93 39.34 -14.87
C THR A 437 -7.86 38.66 -13.50
N THR A 438 -6.83 39.02 -12.74
CA THR A 438 -6.50 38.59 -11.38
C THR A 438 -7.31 39.34 -10.33
N ALA A 439 -7.71 38.66 -9.25
CA ALA A 439 -7.95 39.28 -7.94
C ALA A 439 -7.66 38.27 -6.81
N SER A 440 -6.97 38.76 -5.80
CA SER A 440 -6.47 38.08 -4.60
C SER A 440 -7.55 37.84 -3.54
N SER A 441 -7.44 36.75 -2.77
CA SER A 441 -7.82 36.73 -1.35
C SER A 441 -7.19 35.52 -0.65
N VAL A 442 -6.60 35.77 0.51
CA VAL A 442 -6.05 34.79 1.46
C VAL A 442 -7.18 34.30 2.38
N PRO A 443 -7.21 33.00 2.73
CA PRO A 443 -7.79 32.62 4.02
C PRO A 443 -6.94 31.61 4.83
N SER A 444 -6.70 31.99 6.09
CA SER A 444 -6.76 31.22 7.35
C SER A 444 -6.55 29.69 7.35
N ILE A 445 -5.59 29.25 8.18
CA ILE A 445 -5.20 27.86 8.50
C ILE A 445 -6.05 27.29 9.65
N PRO A 446 -6.51 26.02 9.57
CA PRO A 446 -6.77 25.21 10.76
C PRO A 446 -6.12 23.81 10.77
N ALA A 447 -5.66 23.45 11.98
CA ALA A 447 -5.53 22.16 12.67
C ALA A 447 -5.10 20.87 11.93
N GLU A 448 -4.07 20.21 12.48
CA GLU A 448 -3.56 18.89 12.10
C GLU A 448 -4.45 17.73 12.61
N TRP A 449 -4.49 16.64 11.85
CA TRP A 449 -5.48 15.56 11.90
C TRP A 449 -4.94 14.32 12.66
N ILE A 450 -5.74 13.73 13.56
CA ILE A 450 -5.49 12.41 14.19
C ILE A 450 -6.57 11.44 13.70
N MET A 451 -6.16 10.30 13.13
CA MET A 451 -7.05 9.22 12.67
C MET A 451 -7.26 8.16 13.76
N SER A 452 -8.52 7.82 14.04
CA SER A 452 -8.92 6.65 14.83
C SER A 452 -9.76 5.72 13.93
N LEU A 453 -9.47 4.42 13.96
CA LEU A 453 -10.18 3.39 13.21
C LEU A 453 -11.25 2.75 14.09
N THR A 454 -12.53 2.79 13.67
CA THR A 454 -13.62 2.03 14.32
C THR A 454 -14.18 0.99 13.36
N ARG A 455 -14.45 -0.21 13.89
CA ARG A 455 -15.00 -1.40 13.23
C ARG A 455 -16.25 -1.12 12.38
N ILE A 456 -16.29 -1.72 11.18
CA ILE A 456 -17.54 -2.05 10.49
C ILE A 456 -17.95 -3.45 10.96
N ASN A 457 -19.05 -3.54 11.71
CA ASN A 457 -19.73 -4.82 11.94
C ASN A 457 -20.43 -5.25 10.65
N LEU A 458 -20.13 -6.44 10.16
CA LEU A 458 -20.99 -7.16 9.23
C LEU A 458 -21.48 -8.40 9.98
N GLY A 459 -22.79 -8.44 10.20
CA GLY A 459 -23.50 -9.66 10.60
C GLY A 459 -23.73 -10.59 9.41
#